data_AF-A0A0P0N2Z3-F1
#
_entry.id   AF-A0A0P0N2Z3-F1
#
_cell.length_a   1.000
_cell.length_b   1.000
_cell.length_c   1.000
_cell.angle_alpha   90.00
_cell.angle_beta   90.00
_cell.angle_gamma   90.00
#
_symmetry.space_group_name_H-M   'P 1'
#
loop_
_entity.id
_entity.type
_entity.pdbx_description
1 polymer ?
#
loop_
_entity_poly.entity_id
_entity_poly.type
_entity_poly.pdbx_seq_one_letter_code
_entity_poly.pdbx_strand_id
1 'polypeptide(L)'
;MNLITVSIILVFVALSFARLLDAPLALAVVAGRSMEPNYMLGDLVILAKKQPRIGDVVLWCTGYTHCVMHRLVDIQDGMAVTKGDANPVPDQPVPLSAVKYVVVARIPRIAVAAIIAPLAVYWLTNIARAAVTGIEAVEAASVFAVTLYIVFTLGAPILAPIPPQSSSIESMMPMITLKHIALERGSVLIKYNVENTVLMDIQNCTVAGDGITSHCSPYLLPGDTVYVHVPQLFYQELFMTGIIEYKLSFTATLSYGFLLADYTIRVPWKKPILKLNCTTIVVKNMNPVPLDVNTTIYYLDVIPGPGTRYEESNLQSTPLKVDPWSIVTIPLERGHDRVYVVARYQWLGGDIVETRLAATCRR
;
A
#
# COMPACT_ATOMS: atom_id res chain seq x y z
N MET A 1 28.90 -39.07 -42.99
CA MET A 1 29.50 -37.79 -42.55
C MET A 1 30.82 -38.12 -41.89
N ASN A 2 31.93 -37.41 -42.17
CA ASN A 2 33.19 -37.69 -41.51
C ASN A 2 33.04 -37.45 -39.99
N LEU A 3 33.56 -38.35 -39.14
CA LEU A 3 33.38 -38.34 -37.68
C LEU A 3 33.74 -36.98 -37.07
N ILE A 4 34.74 -36.32 -37.67
CA ILE A 4 35.19 -34.98 -37.31
C ILE A 4 34.08 -33.94 -37.45
N THR A 5 33.36 -33.95 -38.58
CA THR A 5 32.27 -32.99 -38.86
C THR A 5 31.12 -33.18 -37.88
N VAL A 6 30.72 -34.42 -37.60
CA VAL A 6 29.69 -34.76 -36.60
C VAL A 6 30.10 -34.23 -35.22
N SER A 7 31.36 -34.43 -34.84
CA SER A 7 31.88 -34.02 -33.55
C SER A 7 31.90 -32.50 -33.40
N ILE A 8 32.34 -31.75 -34.42
CA ILE A 8 32.33 -30.28 -34.43
C ILE A 8 30.90 -29.75 -34.26
N ILE A 9 29.95 -30.36 -34.95
CA ILE A 9 28.53 -29.98 -34.89
C ILE A 9 27.96 -30.21 -33.49
N LEU A 10 28.17 -31.41 -32.94
CA LEU A 10 27.69 -31.75 -31.60
C LEU A 10 28.29 -30.80 -30.55
N VAL A 11 29.57 -30.46 -30.67
CA VAL A 11 30.23 -29.49 -29.80
C VAL A 11 29.59 -28.10 -29.96
N PHE A 12 29.33 -27.64 -31.18
CA PHE A 12 28.70 -26.32 -31.40
C PHE A 12 27.29 -26.25 -30.81
N VAL A 13 26.46 -27.28 -31.03
CA VAL A 13 25.11 -27.38 -30.47
C VAL A 13 25.18 -27.45 -28.94
N ALA A 14 26.06 -28.29 -28.39
CA ALA A 14 26.26 -28.39 -26.95
C ALA A 14 26.67 -27.04 -26.33
N LEU A 15 27.61 -26.31 -26.94
CA LEU A 15 28.05 -24.99 -26.48
C LEU A 15 26.96 -23.91 -26.62
N SER A 16 26.05 -24.04 -27.59
CA SER A 16 24.94 -23.10 -27.76
C SER A 16 23.87 -23.27 -26.68
N PHE A 17 23.60 -24.52 -26.26
CA PHE A 17 22.69 -24.84 -25.16
C PHE A 17 23.39 -24.83 -23.78
N ALA A 18 24.71 -24.74 -23.73
CA ALA A 18 25.52 -24.79 -22.51
C ALA A 18 25.10 -23.76 -21.45
N ARG A 19 24.55 -22.61 -21.86
CA ARG A 19 24.02 -21.59 -20.95
C ARG A 19 22.85 -22.11 -20.09
N LEU A 20 21.99 -22.97 -20.64
CA LEU A 20 20.85 -23.53 -19.89
C LEU A 20 21.29 -24.55 -18.83
N LEU A 21 22.49 -25.12 -18.99
CA LEU A 21 23.05 -26.12 -18.09
C LEU A 21 24.11 -25.54 -17.14
N ASP A 22 24.27 -24.21 -17.11
CA ASP A 22 25.25 -23.50 -16.27
C ASP A 22 26.70 -24.02 -16.44
N ALA A 23 27.04 -24.41 -17.67
CA ALA A 23 28.32 -25.02 -18.01
C ALA A 23 29.50 -24.01 -17.93
N PRO A 24 30.76 -24.45 -17.81
CA PRO A 24 31.90 -23.53 -17.67
C PRO A 24 32.20 -22.69 -18.93
N LEU A 25 31.79 -23.16 -20.10
CA LEU A 25 32.00 -22.51 -21.40
C LEU A 25 30.69 -22.53 -22.19
N ALA A 26 30.37 -21.42 -22.84
CA ALA A 26 29.18 -21.31 -23.67
C ALA A 26 29.37 -20.37 -24.86
N LEU A 27 28.46 -20.48 -25.83
CA LEU A 27 28.34 -19.58 -26.97
C LEU A 27 27.07 -18.72 -26.85
N ALA A 28 27.19 -17.45 -27.26
CA ALA A 28 26.06 -16.55 -27.39
C ALA A 28 26.19 -15.65 -28.61
N VAL A 29 25.06 -15.23 -29.15
CA VAL A 29 24.98 -14.27 -30.24
C VAL A 29 24.58 -12.92 -29.65
N VAL A 30 25.27 -11.86 -30.07
CA VAL A 30 24.93 -10.49 -29.68
C VAL A 30 23.61 -10.10 -30.35
N ALA A 31 22.58 -9.86 -29.54
CA ALA A 31 21.21 -9.60 -29.99
C ALA A 31 20.78 -8.12 -29.89
N GLY A 32 21.69 -7.21 -29.49
CA GLY A 32 21.41 -5.79 -29.31
C GLY A 32 22.53 -4.88 -29.79
N ARG A 33 22.34 -3.57 -29.66
CA ARG A 33 23.26 -2.51 -30.14
C ARG A 33 23.94 -1.71 -29.03
N SER A 34 23.67 -2.03 -27.75
CA SER A 34 24.20 -1.29 -26.59
C SER A 34 25.72 -1.41 -26.41
N MET A 35 26.34 -2.39 -27.06
CA MET A 35 27.78 -2.64 -27.00
C MET A 35 28.52 -2.17 -28.25
N GLU A 36 27.85 -1.45 -29.16
CA GLU A 36 28.53 -0.82 -30.30
C GLU A 36 29.53 0.25 -29.82
N PRO A 37 30.66 0.45 -30.51
CA PRO A 37 31.13 -0.28 -31.70
C PRO A 37 31.94 -1.55 -31.38
N ASN A 38 32.15 -1.88 -30.11
CA ASN A 38 33.03 -2.99 -29.71
C ASN A 38 32.40 -4.38 -29.94
N TYR A 39 31.08 -4.48 -29.92
CA TYR A 39 30.34 -5.70 -30.28
C TYR A 39 29.15 -5.32 -31.14
N MET A 40 29.09 -5.92 -32.34
CA MET A 40 28.04 -5.64 -33.31
C MET A 40 26.92 -6.67 -33.20
N LEU A 41 25.69 -6.26 -33.55
CA LEU A 41 24.57 -7.18 -33.71
C LEU A 41 24.96 -8.34 -34.65
N GLY A 42 24.79 -9.58 -34.16
CA GLY A 42 25.14 -10.81 -34.86
C GLY A 42 26.56 -11.34 -34.62
N ASP A 43 27.39 -10.64 -33.84
CA ASP A 43 28.68 -11.19 -33.41
C ASP A 43 28.46 -12.42 -32.53
N LEU A 44 29.33 -13.43 -32.68
CA LEU A 44 29.34 -14.62 -31.84
C LEU A 44 30.39 -14.43 -30.73
N VAL A 45 30.00 -14.60 -29.47
CA VAL A 45 30.90 -14.46 -28.32
C VAL A 45 31.09 -15.79 -27.61
N ILE A 46 32.32 -16.00 -27.13
CA ILE A 46 32.67 -17.11 -26.25
C ILE A 46 32.60 -16.62 -24.82
N LEU A 47 31.83 -17.32 -24.01
CA LEU A 47 31.53 -17.01 -22.63
C LEU A 47 32.23 -18.03 -21.73
N ALA A 48 32.94 -17.56 -20.70
CA ALA A 48 33.59 -18.41 -19.71
C ALA A 48 33.12 -18.06 -18.30
N LYS A 49 32.87 -19.09 -17.49
CA LYS A 49 32.53 -18.94 -16.07
C LYS A 49 33.81 -18.68 -15.30
N LYS A 50 34.08 -17.41 -15.02
CA LYS A 50 35.24 -16.95 -14.25
C LYS A 50 34.86 -15.76 -13.40
N GLN A 51 35.66 -15.46 -12.39
CA GLN A 51 35.45 -14.26 -11.59
C GLN A 51 35.61 -13.00 -12.45
N PRO A 52 34.60 -12.12 -12.48
CA PRO A 52 34.62 -10.92 -13.29
C PRO A 52 35.52 -9.85 -12.65
N ARG A 53 36.16 -9.04 -13.49
CA ARG A 53 36.98 -7.90 -13.08
C ARG A 53 36.45 -6.62 -13.71
N ILE A 54 36.68 -5.48 -13.05
CA ILE A 54 36.35 -4.18 -13.63
C ILE A 54 37.00 -4.06 -15.01
N GLY A 55 36.21 -3.66 -16.01
CA GLY A 55 36.59 -3.58 -17.42
C GLY A 55 36.19 -4.80 -18.26
N ASP A 56 35.90 -5.95 -17.64
CA ASP A 56 35.42 -7.15 -18.35
C ASP A 56 34.05 -6.89 -18.98
N VAL A 57 33.79 -7.49 -20.13
CA VAL A 57 32.43 -7.59 -20.67
C VAL A 57 31.79 -8.84 -20.08
N VAL A 58 30.73 -8.65 -19.33
CA VAL A 58 30.07 -9.71 -18.56
C VAL A 58 28.68 -9.98 -19.10
N LEU A 59 28.23 -11.22 -18.95
CA LEU A 59 26.83 -11.60 -19.18
C LEU A 59 26.18 -11.85 -17.82
N TRP A 60 25.22 -11.02 -17.45
CA TRP A 60 24.37 -11.23 -16.28
C TRP A 60 22.95 -11.57 -16.71
N CYS A 61 22.25 -12.37 -15.89
CA CYS A 61 20.90 -12.83 -16.21
C CYS A 61 19.98 -12.75 -14.97
N THR A 62 18.76 -12.26 -15.15
CA THR A 62 17.69 -12.26 -14.13
C THR A 62 16.66 -13.37 -14.35
N GLY A 63 16.87 -14.20 -15.37
CA GLY A 63 16.09 -15.41 -15.68
C GLY A 63 16.73 -16.20 -16.82
N TYR A 64 16.05 -17.22 -17.34
CA TYR A 64 16.57 -18.04 -18.45
C TYR A 64 16.61 -17.30 -19.79
N THR A 65 15.69 -16.35 -19.99
CA THR A 65 15.51 -15.63 -21.25
C THR A 65 16.05 -14.21 -21.20
N HIS A 66 16.14 -13.61 -20.02
CA HIS A 66 16.63 -12.25 -19.84
C HIS A 66 18.09 -12.24 -19.40
N CYS A 67 18.98 -12.06 -20.37
CA CYS A 67 20.41 -11.93 -20.18
C CYS A 67 20.93 -10.68 -20.89
N VAL A 68 21.76 -9.90 -20.20
CA VAL A 68 22.33 -8.65 -20.70
C VAL A 68 23.85 -8.75 -20.68
N MET A 69 24.46 -8.35 -21.80
CA MET A 69 25.90 -8.35 -21.98
C MET A 69 26.42 -6.92 -21.98
N HIS A 70 27.06 -6.48 -20.90
CA HIS A 70 27.58 -5.12 -20.74
C HIS A 70 28.96 -5.11 -20.06
N ARG A 71 29.66 -3.99 -20.12
CA ARG A 71 30.98 -3.84 -19.49
C ARG A 71 30.82 -3.59 -17.99
N LEU A 72 31.52 -4.35 -17.17
CA LEU A 72 31.57 -4.12 -15.74
C LEU A 72 32.39 -2.87 -15.44
N VAL A 73 31.78 -1.87 -14.81
CA VAL A 73 32.43 -0.60 -14.49
C VAL A 73 32.72 -0.45 -13.01
N ASP A 74 31.99 -1.17 -12.15
CA ASP A 74 32.19 -1.12 -10.71
C ASP A 74 31.70 -2.39 -9.99
N ILE A 75 32.25 -2.64 -8.81
CA ILE A 75 31.80 -3.67 -7.86
C ILE A 75 31.83 -3.08 -6.45
N GLN A 76 30.67 -2.92 -5.83
CA GLN A 76 30.55 -2.41 -4.45
C GLN A 76 29.49 -3.21 -3.70
N ASP A 77 29.76 -3.57 -2.44
CA ASP A 77 28.80 -4.24 -1.54
C ASP A 77 28.10 -5.49 -2.12
N GLY A 78 28.84 -6.28 -2.91
CA GLY A 78 28.29 -7.48 -3.56
C GLY A 78 27.37 -7.18 -4.75
N MET A 79 27.33 -5.93 -5.21
CA MET A 79 26.60 -5.47 -6.39
C MET A 79 27.60 -5.16 -7.51
N ALA A 80 27.24 -5.55 -8.73
CA ALA A 80 27.94 -5.26 -9.97
C ALA A 80 27.23 -4.12 -10.71
N VAL A 81 27.97 -3.09 -11.09
CA VAL A 81 27.46 -2.03 -11.97
C VAL A 81 28.01 -2.25 -13.35
N THR A 82 27.13 -2.47 -14.32
CA THR A 82 27.52 -2.63 -15.74
C THR A 82 27.13 -1.41 -16.56
N LYS A 83 27.70 -1.28 -17.76
CA LYS A 83 27.35 -0.23 -18.70
C LYS A 83 27.54 -0.74 -20.13
N GLY A 84 26.55 -0.51 -20.99
CA GLY A 84 26.71 -0.69 -22.43
C GLY A 84 27.72 0.30 -23.00
N ASP A 85 28.63 -0.14 -23.86
CA ASP A 85 29.67 0.72 -24.45
C ASP A 85 29.09 1.93 -25.22
N ALA A 86 27.91 1.78 -25.82
CA ALA A 86 27.18 2.86 -26.50
C ALA A 86 26.22 3.64 -25.57
N ASN A 87 26.02 3.20 -24.32
CA ASN A 87 25.09 3.85 -23.41
C ASN A 87 25.75 5.07 -22.75
N PRO A 88 25.02 6.19 -22.51
CA PRO A 88 25.59 7.36 -21.84
C PRO A 88 25.76 7.14 -20.32
N VAL A 89 24.85 6.39 -19.71
CA VAL A 89 24.74 6.20 -18.25
C VAL A 89 24.94 4.71 -17.91
N PRO A 90 25.56 4.38 -16.75
CA PRO A 90 25.60 3.01 -16.24
C PRO A 90 24.20 2.42 -16.03
N ASP A 91 24.12 1.09 -16.06
CA ASP A 91 22.91 0.36 -15.70
C ASP A 91 22.70 0.41 -14.18
N GLN A 92 21.49 0.02 -13.74
CA GLN A 92 21.24 -0.17 -12.32
C GLN A 92 22.13 -1.30 -11.76
N PRO A 93 22.62 -1.20 -10.51
CA PRO A 93 23.40 -2.26 -9.89
C PRO A 93 22.61 -3.57 -9.83
N VAL A 94 23.26 -4.66 -10.23
CA VAL A 94 22.70 -6.02 -10.12
C VAL A 94 23.49 -6.83 -9.09
N PRO A 95 22.89 -7.81 -8.40
CA PRO A 95 23.65 -8.69 -7.52
C PRO A 95 24.82 -9.34 -8.28
N LEU A 96 26.01 -9.37 -7.70
CA LEU A 96 27.19 -9.96 -8.33
C LEU A 96 26.96 -11.45 -8.67
N SER A 97 26.10 -12.13 -7.93
CA SER A 97 25.65 -13.52 -8.19
C SER A 97 24.81 -13.69 -9.47
N ALA A 98 24.25 -12.60 -10.01
CA ALA A 98 23.54 -12.59 -11.29
C ALA A 98 24.51 -12.58 -12.48
N VAL A 99 25.78 -12.19 -12.28
CA VAL A 99 26.83 -12.29 -13.30
C VAL A 99 27.20 -13.76 -13.50
N LYS A 100 26.91 -14.30 -14.68
CA LYS A 100 27.11 -15.73 -14.99
C LYS A 100 28.40 -16.00 -15.73
N TYR A 101 28.75 -15.13 -16.68
CA TYR A 101 29.90 -15.34 -17.55
C TYR A 101 30.67 -14.05 -17.81
N VAL A 102 31.92 -14.22 -18.21
CA VAL A 102 32.73 -13.18 -18.83
C VAL A 102 32.97 -13.54 -20.29
N VAL A 103 32.87 -12.56 -21.16
CA VAL A 103 33.23 -12.70 -22.57
C VAL A 103 34.74 -12.82 -22.69
N VAL A 104 35.22 -13.93 -23.24
CA VAL A 104 36.66 -14.21 -23.42
C VAL A 104 37.11 -14.09 -24.86
N ALA A 105 36.20 -14.17 -25.83
CA ALA A 105 36.50 -13.96 -27.24
C ALA A 105 35.27 -13.48 -28.01
N ARG A 106 35.54 -12.77 -29.13
CA ARG A 106 34.56 -12.29 -30.09
C ARG A 106 34.90 -12.81 -31.48
N ILE A 107 33.94 -13.43 -32.14
CA ILE A 107 34.00 -13.82 -33.55
C ILE A 107 33.09 -12.86 -34.31
N PRO A 108 33.64 -11.94 -35.13
CA PRO A 108 32.86 -10.96 -35.85
C PRO A 108 31.83 -11.60 -36.78
N ARG A 109 30.65 -11.00 -36.92
CA ARG A 109 29.56 -11.49 -37.78
C ARG A 109 29.98 -11.78 -39.23
N ILE A 110 30.95 -11.03 -39.76
CA ILE A 110 31.49 -11.24 -41.13
C ILE A 110 32.26 -12.57 -41.20
N ALA A 111 33.04 -12.91 -40.17
CA ALA A 111 33.74 -14.19 -40.10
C ALA A 111 32.76 -15.35 -39.98
N VAL A 112 31.69 -15.18 -39.20
CA VAL A 112 30.59 -16.16 -39.10
C VAL A 112 29.92 -16.36 -40.46
N ALA A 113 29.58 -15.28 -41.17
CA ALA A 113 28.99 -15.34 -42.50
C ALA A 113 29.91 -16.01 -43.53
N ALA A 114 31.22 -15.74 -43.47
CA ALA A 114 32.22 -16.34 -44.35
C ALA A 114 32.35 -17.86 -44.15
N ILE A 115 32.04 -18.39 -42.97
CA ILE A 115 32.00 -19.83 -42.70
C ILE A 115 30.68 -20.44 -43.18
N ILE A 116 29.55 -19.76 -42.94
CA ILE A 116 28.23 -20.31 -43.23
C ILE A 116 27.91 -20.28 -44.72
N ALA A 117 28.29 -19.23 -45.45
CA ALA A 117 27.93 -19.11 -46.86
C ALA A 117 28.46 -20.27 -47.73
N PRO A 118 29.74 -20.70 -47.63
CA PRO A 118 30.23 -21.88 -48.33
C PRO A 118 29.53 -23.18 -47.91
N LEU A 119 29.21 -23.33 -46.61
CA LEU A 119 28.47 -24.50 -46.11
C LEU A 119 27.05 -24.55 -46.67
N ALA A 120 26.38 -23.40 -46.75
CA ALA A 120 25.06 -23.27 -47.36
C ALA A 120 25.10 -23.56 -48.87
N VAL A 121 26.11 -23.07 -49.59
CA VAL A 121 26.31 -23.38 -51.01
C VAL A 121 26.59 -24.88 -51.21
N TYR A 122 27.51 -25.45 -50.44
CA TYR A 122 27.79 -26.90 -50.46
C TYR A 122 26.51 -27.71 -50.22
N TRP A 123 25.70 -27.32 -49.23
CA TRP A 123 24.41 -27.93 -48.94
C TRP A 123 23.42 -27.83 -50.11
N LEU A 124 23.24 -26.64 -50.69
CA LEU A 124 22.38 -26.43 -51.87
C LEU A 124 22.79 -27.33 -53.03
N THR A 125 24.11 -27.45 -53.28
CA THR A 125 24.61 -28.31 -54.36
C THR A 125 24.38 -29.79 -54.09
N ASN A 126 24.47 -30.24 -52.84
CA ASN A 126 24.22 -31.64 -52.49
C ASN A 126 22.75 -32.02 -52.53
N ILE A 127 21.83 -31.12 -52.20
CA ILE A 127 20.40 -31.38 -52.37
C ILE A 127 20.04 -31.48 -53.85
N ALA A 128 20.54 -30.56 -54.67
CA ALA A 128 20.35 -30.63 -56.11
C ALA A 128 20.89 -31.95 -56.67
N ARG A 129 22.06 -32.42 -56.18
CA ARG A 129 22.62 -33.73 -56.56
C ARG A 129 21.78 -34.90 -56.04
N ALA A 130 21.33 -34.89 -54.78
CA ALA A 130 20.53 -35.97 -54.20
C ALA A 130 19.18 -36.12 -54.89
N ALA A 131 18.53 -35.00 -55.25
CA ALA A 131 17.30 -34.98 -56.03
C ALA A 131 17.46 -35.60 -57.43
N VAL A 132 18.67 -35.56 -58.00
CA VAL A 132 18.99 -36.12 -59.32
C VAL A 132 19.51 -37.57 -59.24
N THR A 133 20.23 -37.94 -58.18
CA THR A 133 21.00 -39.21 -58.10
C THR A 133 20.36 -40.29 -57.20
N GLY A 134 19.34 -39.96 -56.40
CA GLY A 134 18.60 -40.95 -55.60
C GLY A 134 19.38 -41.58 -54.44
N ILE A 135 20.53 -41.01 -54.06
CA ILE A 135 21.38 -41.49 -52.94
C ILE A 135 20.68 -41.28 -51.59
N GLU A 136 20.85 -42.22 -50.65
CA GLU A 136 20.20 -42.21 -49.33
C GLU A 136 20.36 -40.88 -48.59
N ALA A 137 19.21 -40.25 -48.31
CA ALA A 137 19.02 -38.90 -47.81
C ALA A 137 19.55 -38.63 -46.38
N VAL A 138 20.16 -39.62 -45.73
CA VAL A 138 20.52 -39.56 -44.30
C VAL A 138 21.68 -38.58 -44.04
N GLU A 139 22.70 -38.54 -44.91
CA GLU A 139 23.79 -37.59 -44.76
C GLU A 139 23.34 -36.14 -45.05
N ALA A 140 22.48 -35.94 -46.05
CA ALA A 140 21.93 -34.63 -46.41
C ALA A 140 20.99 -34.06 -45.32
N ALA A 141 20.24 -34.93 -44.63
CA ALA A 141 19.32 -34.53 -43.56
C ALA A 141 20.04 -34.00 -42.31
N SER A 142 21.18 -34.60 -41.93
CA SER A 142 21.96 -34.14 -40.77
C SER A 142 22.59 -32.76 -41.00
N VAL A 143 23.16 -32.51 -42.19
CA VAL A 143 23.69 -31.19 -42.57
C VAL A 143 22.56 -30.16 -42.71
N PHE A 144 21.39 -30.57 -43.19
CA PHE A 144 20.20 -29.73 -43.26
C PHE A 144 19.73 -29.24 -41.88
N ALA A 145 19.54 -30.16 -40.94
CA ALA A 145 19.09 -29.82 -39.59
C ALA A 145 20.05 -28.85 -38.89
N VAL A 146 21.35 -29.02 -39.12
CA VAL A 146 22.40 -28.19 -38.51
C VAL A 146 22.49 -26.83 -39.17
N THR A 147 22.42 -26.76 -40.49
CA THR A 147 22.41 -25.48 -41.21
C THR A 147 21.16 -24.68 -40.83
N LEU A 148 20.00 -25.34 -40.75
CA LEU A 148 18.76 -24.73 -40.28
C LEU A 148 18.89 -24.27 -38.81
N TYR A 149 19.52 -25.06 -37.95
CA TYR A 149 19.77 -24.70 -36.55
C TYR A 149 20.72 -23.49 -36.42
N ILE A 150 21.81 -23.46 -37.18
CA ILE A 150 22.75 -22.33 -37.18
C ILE A 150 22.07 -21.07 -37.73
N VAL A 151 21.33 -21.19 -38.83
CA VAL A 151 20.58 -20.08 -39.41
C VAL A 151 19.48 -19.59 -38.45
N PHE A 152 18.79 -20.50 -37.76
CA PHE A 152 17.78 -20.14 -36.77
C PHE A 152 18.39 -19.50 -35.53
N THR A 153 19.48 -20.05 -35.00
CA THR A 153 20.16 -19.50 -33.80
C THR A 153 20.82 -18.15 -34.06
N LEU A 154 21.36 -17.93 -35.25
CA LEU A 154 21.94 -16.63 -35.65
C LEU A 154 20.89 -15.64 -36.15
N GLY A 155 19.82 -16.12 -36.79
CA GLY A 155 18.78 -15.30 -37.40
C GLY A 155 17.65 -14.89 -36.46
N ALA A 156 17.27 -15.73 -35.50
CA ALA A 156 16.23 -15.42 -34.52
C ALA A 156 16.48 -14.13 -33.70
N PRO A 157 17.70 -13.85 -33.21
CA PRO A 157 17.97 -12.59 -32.51
C PRO A 157 17.93 -11.35 -33.43
N ILE A 158 18.13 -11.52 -34.75
CA ILE A 158 18.08 -10.43 -35.73
C ILE A 158 16.61 -10.12 -36.10
N LEU A 159 15.78 -11.16 -36.26
CA LEU A 159 14.38 -11.04 -36.67
C LEU A 159 13.45 -10.67 -35.50
N ALA A 160 13.81 -11.08 -34.28
CA ALA A 160 13.09 -10.75 -33.06
C ALA A 160 14.10 -10.20 -32.04
N PRO A 161 14.58 -8.95 -32.20
CA PRO A 161 15.34 -8.30 -31.14
C PRO A 161 14.48 -8.35 -29.89
N ILE A 162 14.93 -9.05 -28.85
CA ILE A 162 14.25 -9.04 -27.56
C ILE A 162 14.25 -7.57 -27.16
N PRO A 163 13.07 -6.90 -27.13
CA PRO A 163 13.04 -5.51 -26.71
C PRO A 163 13.67 -5.47 -25.33
N PRO A 164 14.46 -4.43 -24.99
CA PRO A 164 14.93 -4.27 -23.62
C PRO A 164 13.69 -4.40 -22.74
N GLN A 165 13.62 -5.48 -21.97
CA GLN A 165 12.59 -5.63 -20.97
C GLN A 165 12.89 -4.47 -20.05
N SER A 166 12.08 -3.42 -20.13
CA SER A 166 12.08 -2.43 -19.08
C SER A 166 11.91 -3.26 -17.83
N SER A 167 12.89 -3.19 -16.94
CA SER A 167 12.70 -3.62 -15.57
C SER A 167 11.48 -2.85 -15.11
N SER A 168 10.31 -3.48 -15.18
CA SER A 168 9.12 -2.98 -14.54
C SER A 168 9.56 -2.86 -13.09
N ILE A 169 9.79 -1.62 -12.66
CA ILE A 169 9.95 -1.31 -11.25
C ILE A 169 8.79 -2.06 -10.60
N GLU A 170 9.10 -3.00 -9.73
CA GLU A 170 8.11 -3.66 -8.89
C GLU A 170 7.53 -2.52 -8.06
N SER A 171 6.51 -1.89 -8.62
CA SER A 171 5.92 -0.67 -8.09
C SER A 171 5.13 -1.15 -6.89
N MET A 172 5.76 -1.06 -5.73
CA MET A 172 5.07 -1.13 -4.45
C MET A 172 4.10 0.05 -4.42
N MET A 173 2.90 -0.19 -4.96
CA MET A 173 1.87 0.83 -5.02
C MET A 173 1.49 1.18 -3.57
N PRO A 174 1.58 2.46 -3.18
CA PRO A 174 1.14 2.88 -1.86
C PRO A 174 -0.36 2.63 -1.76
N MET A 175 -0.77 1.85 -0.76
CA MET A 175 -2.16 1.56 -0.49
C MET A 175 -2.51 2.06 0.91
N ILE A 176 -3.58 2.84 0.99
CA ILE A 176 -4.16 3.28 2.25
C ILE A 176 -5.65 2.98 2.24
N THR A 177 -6.11 2.23 3.24
CA THR A 177 -7.52 1.88 3.37
C THR A 177 -8.03 2.23 4.74
N LEU A 178 -9.27 2.70 4.82
CA LEU A 178 -9.93 2.97 6.09
C LEU A 178 -10.28 1.65 6.76
N LYS A 179 -9.76 1.42 7.96
CA LYS A 179 -10.04 0.20 8.75
C LYS A 179 -11.18 0.41 9.73
N HIS A 180 -11.20 1.54 10.43
CA HIS A 180 -12.20 1.84 11.45
C HIS A 180 -12.30 3.34 11.72
N ILE A 181 -13.49 3.81 12.05
CA ILE A 181 -13.73 5.19 12.52
C ILE A 181 -14.71 5.17 13.69
N ALA A 182 -14.38 5.88 14.77
CA ALA A 182 -15.23 5.98 15.94
C ALA A 182 -15.18 7.37 16.58
N LEU A 183 -16.26 7.72 17.28
CA LEU A 183 -16.35 8.92 18.09
C LEU A 183 -16.20 8.54 19.57
N GLU A 184 -15.09 8.92 20.18
CA GLU A 184 -14.77 8.64 21.57
C GLU A 184 -14.70 9.93 22.38
N ARG A 185 -15.65 10.11 23.30
CA ARG A 185 -15.74 11.28 24.20
C ARG A 185 -15.71 12.63 23.47
N GLY A 186 -16.21 12.70 22.23
CA GLY A 186 -16.21 13.93 21.42
C GLY A 186 -14.95 14.11 20.57
N SER A 187 -14.03 13.16 20.54
CA SER A 187 -12.91 13.15 19.60
C SER A 187 -13.06 12.00 18.62
N VAL A 188 -12.58 12.18 17.39
CA VAL A 188 -12.72 11.19 16.32
C VAL A 188 -11.43 10.37 16.22
N LEU A 189 -11.55 9.07 16.36
CA LEU A 189 -10.46 8.12 16.18
C LEU A 189 -10.62 7.44 14.81
N ILE A 190 -9.63 7.57 13.95
CA ILE A 190 -9.62 7.04 12.59
C ILE A 190 -8.42 6.12 12.45
N LYS A 191 -8.64 4.86 12.12
CA LYS A 191 -7.58 3.88 11.92
C LYS A 191 -7.48 3.49 10.46
N TYR A 192 -6.28 3.56 9.92
CA TYR A 192 -5.96 3.12 8.57
C TYR A 192 -5.24 1.77 8.57
N ASN A 193 -5.28 1.09 7.43
CA ASN A 193 -4.31 0.07 7.08
C ASN A 193 -3.43 0.66 5.97
N VAL A 194 -2.13 0.79 6.25
CA VAL A 194 -1.16 1.46 5.38
C VAL A 194 -0.15 0.43 4.89
N GLU A 195 0.00 0.31 3.58
CA GLU A 195 0.95 -0.57 2.93
C GLU A 195 1.78 0.23 1.93
N ASN A 196 3.09 -0.04 1.88
CA ASN A 196 4.02 0.58 0.95
C ASN A 196 4.08 2.13 1.02
N THR A 197 3.68 2.72 2.16
CA THR A 197 3.81 4.14 2.46
C THR A 197 3.78 4.36 3.97
N VAL A 198 4.06 5.57 4.43
CA VAL A 198 4.02 5.93 5.86
C VAL A 198 3.30 7.27 6.01
N LEU A 199 2.46 7.39 7.03
CA LEU A 199 1.72 8.60 7.34
C LEU A 199 2.57 9.53 8.22
N MET A 200 2.83 10.75 7.74
CA MET A 200 3.87 11.63 8.27
C MET A 200 3.31 12.78 9.12
N ASP A 201 2.34 13.51 8.59
CA ASP A 201 1.75 14.68 9.23
C ASP A 201 0.30 14.92 8.76
N ILE A 202 -0.50 15.66 9.53
CA ILE A 202 -1.88 16.01 9.19
C ILE A 202 -2.04 17.53 9.18
N GLN A 203 -2.57 18.03 8.07
CA GLN A 203 -2.73 19.45 7.80
C GLN A 203 -4.19 19.76 7.41
N ASN A 204 -4.56 21.04 7.50
CA ASN A 204 -5.85 21.56 7.06
C ASN A 204 -7.06 20.83 7.66
N CYS A 205 -7.01 20.51 8.96
CA CYS A 205 -8.12 19.86 9.66
C CYS A 205 -9.28 20.85 9.87
N THR A 206 -10.44 20.54 9.30
CA THR A 206 -11.67 21.32 9.45
C THR A 206 -12.87 20.42 9.78
N VAL A 207 -13.80 20.96 10.56
CA VAL A 207 -15.10 20.38 10.82
C VAL A 207 -16.19 21.35 10.36
N ALA A 208 -17.22 20.83 9.69
CA ALA A 208 -18.28 21.64 9.09
C ALA A 208 -19.66 20.98 9.25
N GLY A 209 -20.64 21.70 9.78
CA GLY A 209 -22.03 21.24 9.92
C GLY A 209 -23.00 22.37 9.63
N ASP A 210 -23.82 22.23 8.57
CA ASP A 210 -24.86 23.16 8.13
C ASP A 210 -24.56 24.67 8.38
N GLY A 211 -23.58 25.20 7.65
CA GLY A 211 -23.18 26.62 7.73
C GLY A 211 -22.20 26.95 8.88
N ILE A 212 -22.01 26.06 9.85
CA ILE A 212 -21.01 26.20 10.92
C ILE A 212 -19.71 25.54 10.49
N THR A 213 -18.58 26.23 10.65
CA THR A 213 -17.25 25.67 10.35
C THR A 213 -16.25 26.01 11.45
N SER A 214 -15.35 25.08 11.76
CA SER A 214 -14.30 25.29 12.76
C SER A 214 -13.04 24.47 12.44
N HIS A 215 -11.90 24.91 12.97
CA HIS A 215 -10.65 24.17 12.86
C HIS A 215 -10.54 23.09 13.93
N CYS A 216 -10.11 21.89 13.55
CA CYS A 216 -9.84 20.81 14.48
C CYS A 216 -8.34 20.64 14.76
N SER A 217 -8.00 19.96 15.86
CA SER A 217 -6.62 19.65 16.24
C SER A 217 -6.34 18.17 16.00
N PRO A 218 -5.64 17.81 14.91
CA PRO A 218 -5.29 16.43 14.60
C PRO A 218 -3.99 16.00 15.28
N TYR A 219 -3.88 14.73 15.62
CA TYR A 219 -2.70 14.10 16.21
C TYR A 219 -2.48 12.72 15.61
N LEU A 220 -1.21 12.36 15.38
CA LEU A 220 -0.82 11.03 14.95
C LEU A 220 -0.48 10.16 16.14
N LEU A 221 -1.18 9.04 16.26
CA LEU A 221 -0.93 8.01 17.25
C LEU A 221 -0.21 6.82 16.59
N PRO A 222 0.53 6.02 17.39
CA PRO A 222 1.16 4.79 16.89
C PRO A 222 0.16 3.83 16.26
N GLY A 223 0.57 3.14 15.18
CA GLY A 223 -0.24 2.15 14.48
C GLY A 223 -1.28 2.76 13.53
N ASP A 224 -0.83 3.69 12.69
CA ASP A 224 -1.59 4.31 11.60
C ASP A 224 -2.95 4.87 12.01
N THR A 225 -2.98 5.47 13.21
CA THR A 225 -4.19 5.96 13.83
C THR A 225 -4.15 7.49 13.94
N VAL A 226 -5.16 8.14 13.39
CA VAL A 226 -5.38 9.57 13.44
C VAL A 226 -6.40 9.88 14.53
N TYR A 227 -6.00 10.70 15.49
CA TYR A 227 -6.87 11.20 16.54
C TYR A 227 -7.18 12.67 16.30
N VAL A 228 -8.46 13.01 16.14
CA VAL A 228 -8.90 14.38 15.90
C VAL A 228 -9.67 14.89 17.09
N HIS A 229 -9.10 15.90 17.76
CA HIS A 229 -9.80 16.65 18.78
C HIS A 229 -10.68 17.73 18.12
N VAL A 230 -11.97 17.64 18.38
CA VAL A 230 -12.98 18.57 17.86
C VAL A 230 -13.27 19.63 18.93
N PRO A 231 -13.25 20.93 18.61
CA PRO A 231 -13.48 22.00 19.58
C PRO A 231 -14.85 21.89 20.27
N GLN A 232 -14.88 22.14 21.57
CA GLN A 232 -16.11 22.10 22.35
C GLN A 232 -17.15 23.13 21.88
N LEU A 233 -16.70 24.32 21.46
CA LEU A 233 -17.58 25.38 20.94
C LEU A 233 -18.36 24.91 19.70
N PHE A 234 -17.71 24.16 18.81
CA PHE A 234 -18.36 23.59 17.63
C PHE A 234 -19.50 22.64 18.02
N TYR A 235 -19.28 21.76 19.01
CA TYR A 235 -20.35 20.89 19.51
C TYR A 235 -21.51 21.66 20.16
N GLN A 236 -21.23 22.78 20.85
CA GLN A 236 -22.28 23.61 21.44
C GLN A 236 -23.19 24.20 20.36
N GLU A 237 -22.61 24.72 19.26
CA GLU A 237 -23.39 25.25 18.15
C GLU A 237 -24.22 24.17 17.44
N LEU A 238 -23.62 22.98 17.18
CA LEU A 238 -24.37 21.84 16.64
C LEU A 238 -25.52 21.41 17.55
N PHE A 239 -25.28 21.39 18.86
CA PHE A 239 -26.31 21.03 19.84
C PHE A 239 -27.43 22.05 19.87
N MET A 240 -27.14 23.35 19.84
CA MET A 240 -28.18 24.40 19.87
C MET A 240 -29.02 24.46 18.60
N THR A 241 -28.45 24.09 17.47
CA THR A 241 -29.12 24.05 16.16
C THR A 241 -29.83 22.72 15.88
N GLY A 242 -29.59 21.69 16.72
CA GLY A 242 -30.20 20.37 16.55
C GLY A 242 -29.56 19.53 15.43
N ILE A 243 -28.36 19.90 14.98
CA ILE A 243 -27.62 19.16 13.95
C ILE A 243 -27.07 17.85 14.53
N ILE A 244 -27.25 16.75 13.79
CA ILE A 244 -26.89 15.40 14.23
C ILE A 244 -25.67 14.81 13.51
N GLU A 245 -25.16 15.48 12.47
CA GLU A 245 -23.98 15.05 11.72
C GLU A 245 -23.18 16.24 11.18
N TYR A 246 -21.87 16.04 11.04
CA TYR A 246 -20.95 17.04 10.48
C TYR A 246 -19.90 16.37 9.60
N LYS A 247 -19.32 17.12 8.68
CA LYS A 247 -18.17 16.69 7.88
C LYS A 247 -16.86 17.00 8.60
N LEU A 248 -15.96 16.03 8.62
CA LEU A 248 -14.57 16.16 9.06
C LEU A 248 -13.69 16.00 7.82
N SER A 249 -12.91 17.03 7.51
CA SER A 249 -12.00 17.01 6.37
C SER A 249 -10.59 17.36 6.81
N PHE A 250 -9.59 16.66 6.25
CA PHE A 250 -8.18 16.98 6.47
C PHE A 250 -7.31 16.45 5.33
N THR A 251 -6.08 16.94 5.23
CA THR A 251 -5.06 16.44 4.30
C THR A 251 -3.94 15.79 5.11
N ALA A 252 -3.67 14.51 4.89
CA ALA A 252 -2.52 13.84 5.49
C ALA A 252 -1.38 13.71 4.48
N THR A 253 -0.17 14.07 4.90
CA THR A 253 1.04 13.88 4.11
C THR A 253 1.57 12.47 4.31
N LEU A 254 1.98 11.84 3.22
CA LEU A 254 2.54 10.50 3.20
C LEU A 254 3.99 10.55 2.74
N SER A 255 4.77 9.51 3.02
CA SER A 255 6.12 9.36 2.43
C SER A 255 6.07 9.38 0.90
N TYR A 256 4.95 8.92 0.31
CA TYR A 256 4.64 9.02 -1.11
C TYR A 256 3.23 9.58 -1.30
N GLY A 257 3.13 10.86 -1.67
CA GLY A 257 1.86 11.53 -1.99
C GLY A 257 1.13 12.11 -0.79
N PHE A 258 -0.19 12.22 -0.90
CA PHE A 258 -1.07 12.78 0.13
C PHE A 258 -2.42 12.06 0.13
N LEU A 259 -3.06 12.01 1.30
CA LEU A 259 -4.43 11.54 1.49
C LEU A 259 -5.34 12.73 1.72
N LEU A 260 -6.38 12.87 0.88
CA LEU A 260 -7.50 13.78 1.11
C LEU A 260 -8.59 13.00 1.84
N ALA A 261 -8.80 13.30 3.11
CA ALA A 261 -9.81 12.69 3.94
C ALA A 261 -11.05 13.59 4.02
N ASP A 262 -12.24 13.00 3.79
CA ASP A 262 -13.53 13.65 4.00
C ASP A 262 -14.51 12.61 4.56
N TYR A 263 -14.95 12.81 5.81
CA TYR A 263 -15.78 11.87 6.57
C TYR A 263 -17.02 12.55 7.13
N THR A 264 -18.18 11.92 6.98
CA THR A 264 -19.40 12.34 7.68
C THR A 264 -19.48 11.64 9.04
N ILE A 265 -19.43 12.42 10.12
CA ILE A 265 -19.49 11.94 11.49
C ILE A 265 -20.87 12.22 12.07
N ARG A 266 -21.53 11.17 12.56
CA ARG A 266 -22.81 11.29 13.29
C ARG A 266 -22.57 11.46 14.77
N VAL A 267 -23.22 12.44 15.38
CA VAL A 267 -23.17 12.71 16.82
C VAL A 267 -24.35 12.02 17.50
N PRO A 268 -24.12 11.00 18.34
CA PRO A 268 -25.19 10.27 19.00
C PRO A 268 -25.63 11.01 20.27
N TRP A 269 -26.35 12.12 20.12
CA TRP A 269 -26.87 12.91 21.25
C TRP A 269 -27.73 12.03 22.18
N LYS A 270 -27.40 12.01 23.49
CA LYS A 270 -28.14 11.25 24.51
C LYS A 270 -28.73 12.18 25.57
N LYS A 271 -30.04 12.06 25.82
CA LYS A 271 -30.68 12.84 26.90
C LYS A 271 -29.94 12.63 28.23
N PRO A 272 -29.81 13.68 29.07
CA PRO A 272 -29.19 13.52 30.38
C PRO A 272 -29.94 12.47 31.19
N ILE A 273 -29.20 11.63 31.91
CA ILE A 273 -29.81 10.59 32.74
C ILE A 273 -30.09 11.20 34.10
N LEU A 274 -31.37 11.32 34.42
CA LEU A 274 -31.87 11.71 35.75
C LEU A 274 -32.27 10.45 36.52
N LYS A 275 -31.49 10.10 37.55
CA LYS A 275 -31.84 9.05 38.53
C LYS A 275 -32.11 9.68 39.87
N LEU A 276 -33.17 9.21 40.50
CA LEU A 276 -33.63 9.71 41.79
C LEU A 276 -33.66 8.54 42.77
N ASN A 277 -32.86 8.65 43.83
CA ASN A 277 -32.90 7.79 45.01
C ASN A 277 -33.44 8.61 46.18
N CYS A 278 -33.92 7.95 47.23
CA CYS A 278 -34.46 8.61 48.42
C CYS A 278 -33.47 9.46 49.22
N THR A 279 -32.19 9.46 48.86
CA THR A 279 -31.13 10.22 49.52
C THR A 279 -30.38 11.16 48.58
N THR A 280 -30.43 10.92 47.27
CA THR A 280 -29.62 11.66 46.29
C THR A 280 -30.28 11.70 44.93
N ILE A 281 -30.16 12.83 44.25
CA ILE A 281 -30.41 12.97 42.81
C ILE A 281 -29.08 12.78 42.09
N VAL A 282 -29.07 11.97 41.04
CA VAL A 282 -27.92 11.79 40.16
C VAL A 282 -28.29 12.31 38.78
N VAL A 283 -27.59 13.34 38.33
CA VAL A 283 -27.68 13.88 36.97
C VAL A 283 -26.41 13.52 36.22
N LYS A 284 -26.54 12.75 35.15
CA LYS A 284 -25.39 12.31 34.33
C LYS A 284 -25.47 12.86 32.92
N ASN A 285 -24.40 13.55 32.50
CA ASN A 285 -24.23 14.03 31.15
C ASN A 285 -23.33 13.06 30.35
N MET A 286 -23.81 12.62 29.18
CA MET A 286 -23.08 11.73 28.27
C MET A 286 -22.84 12.38 26.91
N ASN A 287 -22.81 13.71 26.86
CA ASN A 287 -22.58 14.47 25.65
C ASN A 287 -21.27 15.28 25.78
N PRO A 288 -20.66 15.69 24.65
CA PRO A 288 -19.47 16.53 24.63
C PRO A 288 -19.73 18.00 24.99
N VAL A 289 -20.99 18.39 25.19
CA VAL A 289 -21.40 19.75 25.58
C VAL A 289 -21.77 19.80 27.06
N PRO A 290 -21.47 20.89 27.78
CA PRO A 290 -21.97 21.09 29.12
C PRO A 290 -23.49 21.32 29.05
N LEU A 291 -24.21 20.87 30.08
CA LEU A 291 -25.65 21.05 30.18
C LEU A 291 -26.00 21.91 31.38
N ASP A 292 -26.80 22.94 31.16
CA ASP A 292 -27.41 23.73 32.22
C ASP A 292 -28.78 23.11 32.56
N VAL A 293 -28.87 22.50 33.74
CA VAL A 293 -30.06 21.79 34.24
C VAL A 293 -30.55 22.50 35.48
N ASN A 294 -31.75 23.08 35.42
CA ASN A 294 -32.40 23.63 36.59
C ASN A 294 -33.29 22.58 37.23
N THR A 295 -32.91 22.10 38.41
CA THR A 295 -33.68 21.09 39.15
C THR A 295 -34.49 21.75 40.26
N THR A 296 -35.80 21.52 40.26
CA THR A 296 -36.73 21.91 41.32
C THR A 296 -37.19 20.67 42.07
N ILE A 297 -37.00 20.67 43.39
CA ILE A 297 -37.33 19.55 44.27
C ILE A 297 -38.58 19.88 45.07
N TYR A 298 -39.52 18.94 45.13
CA TYR A 298 -40.75 19.03 45.92
C TYR A 298 -40.77 17.89 46.94
N TYR A 299 -40.89 18.24 48.21
CA TYR A 299 -41.08 17.29 49.31
C TYR A 299 -42.55 17.25 49.70
N LEU A 300 -43.10 16.03 49.83
CA LEU A 300 -44.51 15.82 50.15
C LEU A 300 -44.63 14.85 51.32
N ASP A 301 -45.34 15.29 52.35
CA ASP A 301 -45.63 14.51 53.55
C ASP A 301 -47.09 14.10 53.58
N VAL A 302 -47.36 12.84 53.94
CA VAL A 302 -48.70 12.27 53.97
C VAL A 302 -49.31 12.57 55.34
N ILE A 303 -50.38 13.36 55.35
CA ILE A 303 -51.17 13.59 56.56
C ILE A 303 -52.16 12.43 56.73
N PRO A 304 -52.07 11.62 57.81
CA PRO A 304 -53.01 10.54 58.05
C PRO A 304 -54.39 11.09 58.44
N GLY A 305 -55.44 10.67 57.73
CA GLY A 305 -56.84 11.05 57.96
C GLY A 305 -57.81 10.41 56.96
N PRO A 306 -59.14 10.60 57.10
CA PRO A 306 -60.11 10.16 56.09
C PRO A 306 -59.89 10.95 54.79
N GLY A 307 -59.19 10.31 53.85
CA GLY A 307 -58.66 10.91 52.62
C GLY A 307 -57.17 11.22 52.74
N THR A 308 -56.35 10.66 51.84
CA THR A 308 -54.92 10.96 51.78
C THR A 308 -54.72 12.39 51.31
N ARG A 309 -54.25 13.26 52.22
CA ARG A 309 -53.85 14.64 51.89
C ARG A 309 -52.33 14.73 51.91
N TYR A 310 -51.76 15.47 50.97
CA TYR A 310 -50.33 15.72 50.90
C TYR A 310 -50.07 17.18 51.26
N GLU A 311 -49.10 17.43 52.12
CA GLU A 311 -48.61 18.77 52.44
C GLU A 311 -47.27 18.99 51.73
N GLU A 312 -47.16 20.07 50.96
CA GLU A 312 -45.92 20.47 50.30
C GLU A 312 -45.06 21.23 51.30
N SER A 313 -43.92 20.66 51.67
CA SER A 313 -43.12 21.16 52.79
C SER A 313 -42.00 22.10 52.36
N ASN A 314 -41.31 21.85 51.23
CA ASN A 314 -40.17 22.65 50.80
C ASN A 314 -39.96 22.65 49.28
N LEU A 315 -39.61 23.82 48.73
CA LEU A 315 -39.20 24.03 47.35
C LEU A 315 -37.72 24.44 47.30
N GLN A 316 -36.88 23.61 46.70
CA GLN A 316 -35.47 23.95 46.44
C GLN A 316 -35.20 23.93 44.93
N SER A 317 -34.88 25.09 44.35
CA SER A 317 -34.41 25.19 42.97
C SER A 317 -32.91 25.38 42.95
N THR A 318 -32.20 24.48 42.28
CA THR A 318 -30.75 24.56 42.15
C THR A 318 -30.39 24.56 40.67
N PRO A 319 -29.79 25.64 40.13
CA PRO A 319 -29.20 25.59 38.81
C PRO A 319 -27.92 24.74 38.86
N LEU A 320 -27.85 23.72 38.02
CA LEU A 320 -26.69 22.84 37.91
C LEU A 320 -26.06 22.99 36.53
N LYS A 321 -24.78 23.28 36.50
CA LYS A 321 -23.95 23.11 35.32
C LYS A 321 -23.30 21.74 35.36
N VAL A 322 -23.66 20.87 34.42
CA VAL A 322 -23.17 19.48 34.34
C VAL A 322 -22.18 19.37 33.19
N ASP A 323 -20.89 19.28 33.53
CA ASP A 323 -19.80 19.22 32.56
C ASP A 323 -19.91 18.00 31.62
N PRO A 324 -19.27 18.04 30.43
CA PRO A 324 -19.25 16.92 29.51
C PRO A 324 -18.79 15.61 30.17
N TRP A 325 -19.47 14.51 29.86
CA TRP A 325 -19.13 13.18 30.37
C TRP A 325 -19.07 13.05 31.90
N SER A 326 -19.68 13.99 32.64
CA SER A 326 -19.61 14.05 34.10
C SER A 326 -20.91 13.59 34.78
N ILE A 327 -20.83 13.43 36.10
CA ILE A 327 -21.95 13.10 36.97
C ILE A 327 -21.96 14.11 38.11
N VAL A 328 -23.11 14.71 38.36
CA VAL A 328 -23.33 15.58 39.52
C VAL A 328 -24.39 14.96 40.41
N THR A 329 -24.13 14.97 41.73
CA THR A 329 -25.04 14.42 42.73
C THR A 329 -25.50 15.51 43.69
N ILE A 330 -26.81 15.57 43.92
CA ILE A 330 -27.43 16.51 44.86
C ILE A 330 -27.96 15.68 46.04
N PRO A 331 -27.54 15.95 47.29
CA PRO A 331 -28.11 15.30 48.45
C PRO A 331 -29.55 15.78 48.68
N LEU A 332 -30.42 14.87 49.11
CA LEU A 332 -31.81 15.16 49.47
C LEU A 332 -32.02 15.18 50.98
N GLU A 333 -32.96 16.02 51.42
CA GLU A 333 -33.43 16.02 52.81
C GLU A 333 -34.12 14.70 53.15
N ARG A 334 -33.88 14.21 54.36
CA ARG A 334 -34.45 12.95 54.85
C ARG A 334 -35.68 13.24 55.71
N GLY A 335 -36.60 12.28 55.77
CA GLY A 335 -37.77 12.34 56.65
C GLY A 335 -39.09 12.62 55.94
N HIS A 336 -39.06 12.79 54.62
CA HIS A 336 -40.25 13.02 53.81
C HIS A 336 -40.82 11.75 53.18
N ASP A 337 -42.14 11.70 53.02
CA ASP A 337 -42.83 10.52 52.51
C ASP A 337 -42.61 10.31 51.01
N ARG A 338 -42.62 11.39 50.23
CA ARG A 338 -42.38 11.38 48.78
C ARG A 338 -41.52 12.56 48.36
N VAL A 339 -40.70 12.34 47.34
CA VAL A 339 -39.88 13.37 46.71
C VAL A 339 -40.11 13.39 45.21
N TYR A 340 -40.47 14.55 44.67
CA TYR A 340 -40.55 14.79 43.24
C TYR A 340 -39.42 15.72 42.80
N VAL A 341 -38.86 15.43 41.63
CA VAL A 341 -37.86 16.27 41.00
C VAL A 341 -38.34 16.63 39.61
N VAL A 342 -38.40 17.93 39.35
CA VAL A 342 -38.66 18.50 38.03
C VAL A 342 -37.35 19.09 37.53
N ALA A 343 -36.81 18.53 36.44
CA ALA A 343 -35.63 19.04 35.77
C ALA A 343 -36.05 19.81 34.50
N ARG A 344 -35.55 21.04 34.36
CA ARG A 344 -35.70 21.86 33.15
C ARG A 344 -34.34 22.04 32.50
N TYR A 345 -34.21 21.71 31.22
CA TYR A 345 -32.94 21.82 30.49
C TYR A 345 -33.18 22.02 28.99
N GLN A 346 -32.21 22.61 28.30
CA GLN A 346 -32.21 22.69 26.85
C GLN A 346 -31.72 21.39 26.22
N TRP A 347 -32.43 20.97 25.18
CA TRP A 347 -32.17 19.74 24.43
C TRP A 347 -32.35 19.98 22.95
N LEU A 348 -31.24 19.95 22.19
CA LEU A 348 -31.25 20.14 20.74
C LEU A 348 -31.99 21.40 20.28
N GLY A 349 -31.73 22.53 20.95
CA GLY A 349 -32.37 23.83 20.69
C GLY A 349 -33.79 24.01 21.25
N GLY A 350 -34.39 22.96 21.81
CA GLY A 350 -35.71 23.03 22.46
C GLY A 350 -35.63 22.96 23.99
N ASP A 351 -36.65 23.48 24.67
CA ASP A 351 -36.78 23.36 26.13
C ASP A 351 -37.48 22.06 26.51
N ILE A 352 -36.88 21.29 27.42
CA ILE A 352 -37.44 20.04 27.94
C ILE A 352 -37.72 20.18 29.43
N VAL A 353 -38.88 19.67 29.84
CA VAL A 353 -39.26 19.50 31.25
C VAL A 353 -39.44 18.02 31.52
N GLU A 354 -38.71 17.50 32.51
CA GLU A 354 -38.73 16.10 32.88
C GLU A 354 -39.01 15.93 34.36
N THR A 355 -40.02 15.12 34.70
CA THR A 355 -40.41 14.86 36.08
C THR A 355 -40.05 13.44 36.49
N ARG A 356 -39.54 13.27 37.71
CA ARG A 356 -39.26 11.98 38.35
C ARG A 356 -39.80 11.95 39.77
N LEU A 357 -40.26 10.77 40.18
CA LEU A 357 -40.78 10.48 41.51
C LEU A 357 -39.93 9.37 42.14
N ALA A 358 -39.42 9.61 43.35
CA ALA A 358 -38.91 8.53 44.18
C ALA A 358 -40.08 7.90 44.92
N ALA A 359 -40.25 6.58 44.77
CA ALA A 359 -41.22 5.83 45.56
C ALA A 359 -40.76 5.81 47.02
N THR A 360 -41.67 6.20 47.94
CA THR A 360 -41.63 6.08 49.41
C THR A 360 -40.25 6.15 50.04
N CYS A 361 -39.90 7.34 50.55
CA CYS A 361 -38.58 7.61 51.15
C CYS A 361 -38.55 7.59 52.69
N ARG A 362 -39.59 7.01 53.31
CA ARG A 362 -39.56 6.71 54.75
C ARG A 362 -38.39 5.79 55.07
N ARG A 363 -37.74 6.08 56.21
CA ARG A 363 -36.88 5.09 56.88
C ARG A 363 -37.67 3.84 57.22
#